data_AF-A0A1I4BMT6-F1
#
_entry.id   AF-A0A1I4BMT6-F1
#
_cell.length_a   1.000
_cell.length_b   1.000
_cell.length_c   1.000
_cell.angle_alpha   90.00
_cell.angle_beta   90.00
_cell.angle_gamma   90.00
#
_symmetry.space_group_name_H-M   'P 1'
#
loop_
_entity.id
_entity.type
_entity.pdbx_description
1 polymer ?
#
loop_
_entity_poly.entity_id
_entity_poly.type
_entity_poly.pdbx_seq_one_letter_code
_entity_poly.pdbx_strand_id
1 'polypeptide(L)'
;MNDIKYPHMRRELIDDLWALFEPTRAADKFALRSTALEHLIHFLYDDTSLGSDADAAIGWFLRSHAEAEAITVLVKSFDRFFSLYGLEPDSEGYFEPPEWLEVEGNGLLALSLLRDGASKGNGS
;
A
#
# COMPACT_ATOMS: atom_id res chain seq x y z
N MET A 1 -13.10 20.50 1.41
CA MET A 1 -11.78 19.88 1.17
C MET A 1 -11.37 19.23 2.47
N ASN A 2 -11.25 17.90 2.53
CA ASN A 2 -10.58 17.27 3.67
C ASN A 2 -9.09 17.48 3.45
N ASP A 3 -8.60 18.62 3.95
CA ASP A 3 -7.18 18.94 3.93
C ASP A 3 -6.46 17.95 4.85
N ILE A 4 -5.56 17.17 4.26
CA ILE A 4 -4.73 16.22 5.01
C ILE A 4 -3.51 16.96 5.52
N LYS A 5 -3.07 16.65 6.75
CA LYS A 5 -1.95 17.32 7.40
C LYS A 5 -0.59 17.01 6.76
N TYR A 6 -0.43 15.81 6.19
CA TYR A 6 0.84 15.29 5.67
C TYR A 6 0.67 14.75 4.23
N PRO A 7 0.57 15.63 3.22
CA PRO A 7 0.41 15.21 1.83
C PRO A 7 1.63 14.46 1.26
N HIS A 8 2.82 14.66 1.82
CA HIS A 8 4.03 13.92 1.42
C HIS A 8 3.96 12.45 1.85
N MET A 9 3.51 12.15 3.08
CA MET A 9 3.30 10.77 3.53
C MET A 9 2.25 10.05 2.69
N ARG A 10 1.19 10.76 2.28
CA ARG A 10 0.21 10.21 1.33
C ARG A 10 0.87 9.86 0.00
N ARG A 11 1.74 10.74 -0.51
CA ARG A 11 2.42 10.54 -1.78
C ARG A 11 3.34 9.33 -1.72
N GLU A 12 4.13 9.21 -0.65
CA GLU A 12 5.00 8.08 -0.36
C GLU A 12 4.23 6.75 -0.37
N LEU A 13 3.16 6.66 0.43
CA LEU A 13 2.29 5.46 0.44
C LEU A 13 1.74 5.11 -0.96
N ILE A 14 1.31 6.11 -1.74
CA ILE A 14 0.82 5.88 -3.11
C ILE A 14 1.93 5.39 -4.03
N ASP A 15 3.14 5.96 -3.91
CA ASP A 15 4.28 5.62 -4.76
C ASP A 15 4.79 4.19 -4.44
N ASP A 16 4.84 3.79 -3.18
CA ASP A 16 5.23 2.43 -2.77
C ASP A 16 4.19 1.38 -3.22
N LEU A 17 2.89 1.63 -2.99
CA LEU A 17 1.82 0.77 -3.47
C LEU A 17 1.85 0.64 -5.00
N TRP A 18 2.10 1.75 -5.69
CA TRP A 18 2.20 1.75 -7.14
C TRP A 18 3.39 0.92 -7.63
N ALA A 19 4.57 1.12 -7.05
CA ALA A 19 5.77 0.37 -7.42
C ALA A 19 5.61 -1.14 -7.17
N LEU A 20 4.91 -1.52 -6.09
CA LEU A 20 4.69 -2.91 -5.72
C LEU A 20 3.64 -3.63 -6.59
N PHE A 21 2.52 -2.98 -6.88
CA PHE A 21 1.35 -3.61 -7.51
C PHE A 21 1.16 -3.28 -8.99
N GLU A 22 1.68 -2.16 -9.46
CA GLU A 22 1.73 -1.82 -10.88
C GLU A 22 3.16 -1.59 -11.35
N PRO A 23 4.11 -2.52 -11.10
CA PRO A 23 5.48 -2.35 -11.56
C PRO A 23 5.47 -2.19 -13.07
N THR A 24 6.10 -1.10 -13.54
CA THR A 24 6.27 -0.84 -14.97
C THR A 24 7.04 -1.99 -15.65
N ARG A 25 7.10 -2.02 -16.98
CA ARG A 25 7.89 -2.99 -17.77
C ARG A 25 9.42 -2.83 -17.58
N ALA A 26 9.88 -2.54 -16.37
CA ALA A 26 11.28 -2.53 -16.00
C ALA A 26 11.90 -3.91 -16.29
N ALA A 27 13.15 -3.89 -16.74
CA ALA A 27 13.91 -5.13 -16.99
C ALA A 27 14.09 -5.97 -15.72
N ASP A 28 13.98 -5.36 -14.54
CA ASP A 28 14.11 -5.99 -13.24
C ASP A 28 12.88 -5.71 -12.37
N LYS A 29 11.78 -6.42 -12.69
CA LYS A 29 10.50 -6.31 -11.98
C LYS A 29 10.63 -6.79 -10.53
N PHE A 30 11.46 -7.82 -10.30
CA PHE A 30 11.66 -8.38 -8.98
C PHE A 30 12.33 -7.38 -8.05
N ALA A 31 13.48 -6.80 -8.43
CA ALA A 31 14.16 -5.83 -7.58
C ALA A 31 13.26 -4.63 -7.25
N LEU A 32 12.50 -4.11 -8.23
CA LEU A 32 11.56 -3.02 -8.00
C LEU A 32 10.49 -3.37 -6.95
N ARG A 33 9.87 -4.55 -7.07
CA ARG A 33 8.84 -4.99 -6.12
C ARG A 33 9.43 -5.27 -4.74
N SER A 34 10.61 -5.87 -4.67
CA SER A 34 11.25 -6.19 -3.39
C SER A 34 11.60 -4.93 -2.61
N THR A 35 12.20 -3.93 -3.26
CA THR A 35 12.46 -2.62 -2.63
C THR A 35 11.17 -1.91 -2.24
N ALA A 36 10.15 -1.93 -3.10
CA ALA A 36 8.85 -1.32 -2.78
C ALA A 36 8.15 -2.01 -1.59
N LEU A 37 8.26 -3.34 -1.50
CA LEU A 37 7.71 -4.10 -0.37
C LEU A 37 8.44 -3.75 0.94
N GLU A 38 9.77 -3.68 0.91
CA GLU A 38 10.58 -3.30 2.08
C GLU A 38 10.17 -1.92 2.61
N HIS A 39 10.10 -0.91 1.73
CA HIS A 39 9.64 0.43 2.08
C HIS A 39 8.21 0.41 2.64
N LEU A 40 7.30 -0.31 1.98
CA LEU A 40 5.91 -0.39 2.41
C LEU A 40 5.77 -1.07 3.78
N ILE A 41 6.56 -2.10 4.07
CA ILE A 41 6.59 -2.76 5.39
C ILE A 41 7.02 -1.74 6.45
N HIS A 42 8.12 -1.01 6.23
CA HIS A 42 8.56 0.02 7.17
C HIS A 42 7.48 1.10 7.36
N PHE A 43 6.88 1.59 6.27
CA PHE A 43 5.82 2.58 6.34
C PHE A 43 4.62 2.08 7.14
N LEU A 44 4.18 0.84 6.91
CA LEU A 44 2.99 0.28 7.54
C LEU A 44 3.18 -0.06 9.03
N TYR A 45 4.34 -0.63 9.40
CA TYR A 45 4.53 -1.24 10.71
C TYR A 45 5.50 -0.49 11.63
N ASP A 46 6.49 0.20 11.08
CA ASP A 46 7.55 0.86 11.88
C ASP A 46 7.32 2.37 11.99
N ASP A 47 7.11 3.03 10.85
CA ASP A 47 7.05 4.50 10.77
C ASP A 47 5.65 5.05 11.08
N THR A 48 4.61 4.23 10.93
CA THR A 48 3.22 4.64 11.17
C THR A 48 2.44 3.59 11.95
N SER A 49 1.23 3.97 12.37
CA SER A 49 0.30 3.04 13.03
C SER A 49 -0.61 2.29 12.06
N LEU A 50 -0.42 2.40 10.74
CA LEU A 50 -1.34 1.83 9.74
C LEU A 50 -1.54 0.31 9.90
N GLY A 51 -0.49 -0.41 10.27
CA GLY A 51 -0.55 -1.86 10.53
C GLY A 51 -1.46 -2.24 11.70
N SER A 52 -1.78 -1.30 12.59
CA SER A 52 -2.57 -1.55 13.81
C SER A 52 -3.89 -0.79 13.86
N ASP A 53 -3.92 0.44 13.36
CA ASP A 53 -5.04 1.37 13.39
C ASP A 53 -4.93 2.37 12.22
N ALA A 54 -5.50 2.00 11.07
CA ALA A 54 -5.55 2.86 9.90
C ALA A 54 -6.51 4.05 10.05
N ASP A 55 -7.54 3.94 10.91
CA ASP A 55 -8.50 5.01 11.14
C ASP A 55 -7.84 6.23 11.82
N ALA A 56 -6.84 5.98 12.68
CA ALA A 56 -6.03 7.05 13.28
C ALA A 56 -5.29 7.94 12.25
N ALA A 57 -5.07 7.45 11.03
CA ALA A 57 -4.41 8.20 9.95
C ALA A 57 -5.38 9.09 9.14
N ILE A 58 -6.69 9.04 9.41
CA ILE A 58 -7.68 9.91 8.75
C ILE A 58 -7.45 11.36 9.16
N GLY A 59 -7.37 12.25 8.16
CA GLY A 59 -7.00 13.65 8.33
C GLY A 59 -5.50 13.90 8.46
N TRP A 60 -4.70 12.86 8.72
CA TRP A 60 -3.23 12.95 8.72
C TRP A 60 -2.71 12.80 7.29
N PHE A 61 -2.94 11.64 6.68
CA PHE A 61 -2.57 11.37 5.28
C PHE A 61 -3.60 10.50 4.53
N LEU A 62 -4.54 9.88 5.25
CA LEU A 62 -5.78 9.32 4.69
C LEU A 62 -6.91 10.36 4.72
N ARG A 63 -7.84 10.29 3.77
CA ARG A 63 -8.93 11.27 3.59
C ARG A 63 -10.28 10.78 4.09
N SER A 64 -10.45 9.47 4.22
CA SER A 64 -11.75 8.87 4.53
C SER A 64 -11.62 7.48 5.15
N HIS A 65 -12.70 7.03 5.79
CA HIS A 65 -12.84 5.66 6.28
C HIS A 65 -12.70 4.63 5.16
N ALA A 66 -13.12 4.93 3.93
CA ALA A 66 -12.96 3.99 2.81
C ALA A 66 -11.47 3.73 2.48
N GLU A 67 -10.61 4.75 2.59
CA GLU A 67 -9.16 4.57 2.42
C GLU A 67 -8.57 3.78 3.59
N ALA A 68 -8.99 4.08 4.83
CA ALA A 68 -8.52 3.37 6.03
C ALA A 68 -8.94 1.89 6.04
N GLU A 69 -10.18 1.59 5.64
CA GLU A 69 -10.70 0.23 5.52
C GLU A 69 -9.91 -0.56 4.47
N ALA A 70 -9.63 0.04 3.30
CA ALA A 70 -8.85 -0.62 2.26
C ALA A 70 -7.42 -0.94 2.72
N ILE A 71 -6.77 -0.02 3.44
CA ILE A 71 -5.45 -0.27 4.04
C ILE A 71 -5.53 -1.37 5.10
N THR A 72 -6.56 -1.36 5.95
CA THR A 72 -6.76 -2.41 6.97
C THR A 72 -6.91 -3.79 6.35
N VAL A 73 -7.65 -3.89 5.24
CA VAL A 73 -7.81 -5.15 4.50
C VAL A 73 -6.49 -5.58 3.87
N LEU A 74 -5.73 -4.64 3.28
CA LEU A 74 -4.41 -4.91 2.72
C LEU A 74 -3.43 -5.43 3.79
N VAL A 75 -3.34 -4.76 4.94
CA VAL A 75 -2.50 -5.17 6.08
C VAL A 75 -2.85 -6.59 6.51
N LYS A 76 -4.15 -6.92 6.66
CA LYS A 76 -4.56 -8.29 7.02
C LYS A 76 -4.13 -9.34 6.01
N SER A 77 -4.17 -9.02 4.72
CA SER A 77 -3.65 -9.93 3.69
C SER A 77 -2.12 -10.06 3.75
N PHE A 78 -1.40 -8.98 4.04
CA PHE A 78 0.04 -9.04 4.29
C PHE A 78 0.37 -9.89 5.51
N ASP A 79 -0.29 -9.68 6.65
CA ASP A 79 -0.08 -10.48 7.87
C ASP A 79 -0.23 -11.97 7.59
N ARG A 80 -1.29 -12.36 6.86
CA ARG A 80 -1.51 -13.75 6.46
C ARG A 80 -0.38 -14.23 5.56
N PHE A 81 -0.02 -13.47 4.55
CA PHE A 81 1.04 -13.84 3.62
C PHE A 81 2.40 -13.99 4.33
N PHE A 82 2.78 -13.02 5.16
CA PHE A 82 4.04 -13.03 5.91
C PHE A 82 4.10 -14.17 6.93
N SER A 83 2.97 -14.58 7.50
CA SER A 83 2.92 -15.75 8.39
C SER A 83 3.28 -17.07 7.70
N LEU A 84 3.14 -17.14 6.37
CA LEU A 84 3.41 -18.33 5.56
C LEU A 84 4.78 -18.26 4.88
N TYR A 85 5.15 -17.09 4.36
CA TYR A 85 6.28 -16.92 3.44
C TYR A 85 7.43 -16.06 4.01
N GLY A 86 7.26 -15.46 5.20
CA GLY A 86 8.20 -14.49 5.74
C GLY A 86 8.04 -13.10 5.12
N LEU A 87 8.93 -12.17 5.48
CA LEU A 87 8.88 -10.77 5.05
C LEU A 87 9.85 -10.46 3.89
N GLU A 88 10.87 -11.29 3.71
CA GLU A 88 12.00 -11.04 2.81
C GLU A 88 11.84 -11.80 1.49
N PRO A 89 11.65 -11.10 0.34
CA PRO A 89 11.67 -11.74 -0.97
C PRO A 89 13.09 -12.22 -1.30
N ASP A 90 13.29 -13.53 -1.37
CA ASP A 90 14.57 -14.15 -1.70
C ASP A 90 14.73 -14.49 -3.21
N SER A 91 13.61 -14.51 -3.93
CA SER A 91 13.53 -14.97 -5.31
C SER A 91 12.26 -14.48 -6.00
N GLU A 92 12.24 -14.50 -7.34
CA GLU A 92 11.06 -14.11 -8.13
C GLU A 92 9.79 -14.89 -7.74
N GLY A 93 9.98 -16.14 -7.32
CA GLY A 93 8.92 -17.03 -6.85
C GLY A 93 8.18 -16.55 -5.60
N TYR A 94 8.70 -15.53 -4.89
CA TYR A 94 8.04 -14.97 -3.70
C TYR A 94 6.67 -14.36 -4.00
N PHE A 95 6.48 -13.79 -5.21
CA PHE A 95 5.22 -13.14 -5.59
C PHE A 95 4.29 -14.02 -6.45
N GLU A 96 4.61 -15.30 -6.59
CA GLU A 96 3.84 -16.27 -7.37
C GLU A 96 2.77 -17.05 -6.58
N PRO A 97 2.85 -17.24 -5.24
CA PRO A 97 1.87 -18.04 -4.53
C PRO A 97 0.45 -17.48 -4.64
N PRO A 98 -0.58 -18.33 -4.58
CA PRO A 98 -1.96 -17.90 -4.70
C PRO A 98 -2.36 -16.90 -3.59
N GLU A 99 -1.76 -16.97 -2.41
CA GLU A 99 -1.99 -16.00 -1.33
C GLU A 99 -1.51 -14.59 -1.69
N TRP A 100 -0.51 -14.46 -2.57
CA TRP A 100 -0.08 -13.15 -3.07
C TRP A 100 -1.15 -12.48 -3.93
N LEU A 101 -1.99 -13.26 -4.64
CA LEU A 101 -3.08 -12.71 -5.46
C LEU A 101 -4.11 -11.96 -4.59
N GLU A 102 -4.35 -12.42 -3.36
CA GLU A 102 -5.20 -11.72 -2.38
C GLU A 102 -4.58 -10.38 -1.98
N VAL A 103 -3.26 -10.37 -1.69
CA VAL A 103 -2.50 -9.16 -1.39
C VAL A 103 -2.55 -8.17 -2.56
N GLU A 104 -2.31 -8.65 -3.78
CA GLU A 104 -2.31 -7.84 -5.00
C GLU A 104 -3.69 -7.24 -5.29
N GLY A 105 -4.77 -8.02 -5.13
CA GLY A 105 -6.14 -7.52 -5.28
C GLY A 105 -6.48 -6.41 -4.28
N ASN A 106 -6.15 -6.61 -3.00
CA ASN A 106 -6.39 -5.61 -1.95
C ASN A 106 -5.50 -4.37 -2.14
N GLY A 107 -4.26 -4.57 -2.58
CA GLY A 107 -3.30 -3.51 -2.87
C GLY A 107 -3.75 -2.58 -3.99
N LEU A 108 -4.22 -3.16 -5.09
CA LEU A 108 -4.77 -2.39 -6.22
C LEU A 108 -6.04 -1.62 -5.83
N LEU A 109 -6.91 -2.21 -5.01
CA LEU A 109 -8.09 -1.51 -4.48
C LEU A 109 -7.70 -0.31 -3.61
N ALA A 110 -6.78 -0.51 -2.66
CA ALA A 110 -6.27 0.57 -1.81
C ALA A 110 -5.63 1.69 -2.64
N LEU A 111 -4.80 1.33 -3.63
CA LEU A 111 -4.18 2.27 -4.56
C LEU A 111 -5.22 3.08 -5.35
N SER A 112 -6.27 2.44 -5.87
CA SER A 112 -7.35 3.13 -6.57
C SER A 112 -8.04 4.16 -5.67
N LEU A 113 -8.42 3.77 -4.45
CA LEU A 113 -9.11 4.68 -3.51
C LEU A 113 -8.23 5.87 -3.11
N LEU A 114 -6.94 5.62 -2.86
CA LEU A 114 -5.97 6.68 -2.57
C LEU A 114 -5.74 7.63 -3.76
N ARG A 115 -5.84 7.14 -5.00
CA ARG A 115 -5.73 7.99 -6.20
C ARG A 115 -7.01 8.75 -6.52
N ASP A 116 -8.16 8.09 -6.45
CA ASP A 116 -9.47 8.69 -6.78
C ASP A 116 -9.86 9.79 -5.80
N GLY A 117 -9.42 9.65 -4.53
CA GLY A 117 -9.49 10.73 -3.56
C GLY A 117 -8.82 12.02 -4.02
N ALA A 118 -7.85 11.98 -4.95
CA ALA A 118 -7.13 13.13 -5.50
C ALA A 118 -7.90 13.92 -6.58
N SER A 119 -8.91 13.32 -7.23
CA SER A 119 -9.52 13.86 -8.46
C SER A 119 -10.74 14.77 -8.25
N LYS A 120 -11.27 14.92 -7.02
CA LYS A 120 -12.43 15.80 -6.75
C LYS A 120 -12.05 17.22 -6.31
N GLY A 121 -11.22 17.88 -7.12
CA GLY A 121 -10.80 19.26 -6.85
C GLY A 121 -10.18 19.92 -8.07
N ASN A 122 -10.96 20.10 -9.14
CA ASN A 122 -10.77 21.17 -10.14
C ASN A 122 -11.98 21.17 -11.07
N GLY A 123 -12.89 22.12 -10.84
CA GLY A 123 -14.12 22.28 -11.60
C GLY A 123 -15.05 23.26 -10.91
N SER A 124 -14.63 24.52 -10.84
CA SER A 124 -15.51 25.67 -10.63
C SER A 124 -15.32 26.61 -11.81
#